data_AF-A0A2G9M160-F1
#
_entry.id   AF-A0A2G9M160-F1
#
_cell.length_a   1.000
_cell.length_b   1.000
_cell.length_c   1.000
_cell.angle_alpha   90.00
_cell.angle_beta   90.00
_cell.angle_gamma   90.00
#
_symmetry.space_group_name_H-M   'P 1'
#
loop_
_entity.id
_entity.type
_entity.pdbx_description
1 polymer ?
#
loop_
_entity_poly.entity_id
_entity_poly.type
_entity_poly.pdbx_seq_one_letter_code
_entity_poly.pdbx_strand_id
1 'polypeptide(L)'
;MSKQVKRSIILEFLENSTVRCEYCGRESKIILKCRSCRAPVKLKDCHFFHVVPIASGGQDNFSNIIMLCPKCSGKIDLIREKLRSSRNKKLSSY
;
A
#
# COMPACT_ATOMS: atom_id res chain seq x y z
N MET A 1 27.65 1.37 -11.28
CA MET A 1 26.48 1.98 -11.95
C MET A 1 25.24 1.17 -11.59
N SER A 2 24.49 1.62 -10.59
CA SER A 2 23.34 0.89 -10.05
C SER A 2 22.17 0.96 -11.03
N LYS A 3 21.74 -0.20 -11.52
CA LYS A 3 20.63 -0.36 -12.45
C LYS A 3 19.34 0.06 -11.73
N GLN A 4 18.89 1.29 -11.96
CA GLN A 4 17.49 1.65 -11.77
C GLN A 4 16.67 0.81 -12.75
N VAL A 5 16.31 -0.41 -12.34
CA VAL A 5 15.22 -1.15 -12.98
C VAL A 5 14.01 -0.22 -12.85
N LYS A 6 13.58 0.35 -13.99
CA LYS A 6 12.47 1.30 -14.03
C LYS A 6 11.29 0.66 -13.31
N ARG A 7 10.89 1.24 -12.16
CA ARG A 7 9.75 0.82 -11.34
C ARG A 7 8.52 0.47 -12.19
N SER A 8 8.31 1.17 -13.30
CA SER A 8 7.24 0.91 -14.26
C SER A 8 7.21 -0.52 -14.84
N ILE A 9 8.36 -1.14 -15.11
CA ILE A 9 8.43 -2.47 -15.75
C ILE A 9 7.94 -3.58 -14.81
N ILE A 10 8.30 -3.50 -13.53
CA ILE A 10 7.84 -4.48 -12.52
C ILE A 10 6.33 -4.34 -12.27
N LEU A 11 5.80 -3.11 -12.37
CA LEU A 11 4.40 -2.80 -12.09
C LEU A 11 3.48 -3.29 -13.22
N GLU A 12 3.84 -3.08 -14.49
CA GLU A 12 3.09 -3.63 -15.64
C GLU A 12 3.10 -5.16 -15.66
N PHE A 13 4.18 -5.77 -15.17
CA PHE A 13 4.28 -7.22 -15.06
C PHE A 13 3.23 -7.78 -14.11
N LEU A 14 3.04 -7.18 -12.93
CA LEU A 14 2.08 -7.66 -11.92
C LEU A 14 0.62 -7.51 -12.35
N GLU A 15 0.26 -6.47 -13.09
CA GLU A 15 -1.13 -6.29 -13.60
C GLU A 15 -1.52 -7.31 -14.67
N ASN A 16 -0.53 -7.84 -15.41
CA ASN A 16 -0.74 -8.85 -16.45
C ASN A 16 -0.33 -10.27 -16.02
N SER A 17 0.12 -10.42 -14.79
CA SER A 17 0.57 -11.72 -14.27
C SER A 17 -0.60 -12.66 -14.06
N THR A 18 -0.47 -13.86 -14.61
CA THR A 18 -1.24 -15.03 -14.20
C THR A 18 -0.39 -15.87 -13.25
N VAL A 19 -1.01 -16.37 -12.19
CA VAL A 19 -0.41 -17.35 -11.30
C VAL A 19 -0.93 -18.70 -11.70
N ARG A 20 -0.02 -19.63 -12.00
CA ARG A 20 -0.36 -21.03 -12.21
C ARG A 20 -0.26 -21.78 -10.88
N CYS A 21 -1.30 -22.50 -10.50
CA CYS A 21 -1.26 -23.35 -9.32
C CYS A 21 -0.39 -24.58 -9.59
N GLU A 22 0.65 -24.81 -8.79
CA GLU A 22 1.56 -25.96 -8.94
C GLU A 22 0.86 -27.32 -8.73
N TYR A 23 -0.23 -27.34 -7.94
CA TYR A 23 -0.95 -28.58 -7.62
C TYR A 23 -2.01 -28.96 -8.64
N CYS A 24 -2.76 -27.99 -9.18
CA CYS A 24 -3.88 -28.27 -10.11
C CYS A 24 -3.70 -27.70 -11.52
N GLY A 25 -2.58 -27.01 -11.78
CA GLY A 25 -2.24 -26.48 -13.09
C GLY A 25 -3.10 -25.30 -13.59
N ARG A 26 -4.13 -24.89 -12.83
CA ARG A 26 -5.02 -23.79 -13.22
C ARG A 26 -4.30 -22.45 -13.18
N GLU A 27 -4.57 -21.63 -14.18
CA GLU A 27 -4.12 -20.24 -14.23
C GLU A 27 -5.18 -19.33 -13.61
N SER A 28 -4.72 -18.32 -12.87
CA SER A 28 -5.58 -17.29 -12.29
C SER A 28 -4.92 -15.94 -12.44
N LYS A 29 -5.68 -14.94 -12.90
CA LYS A 29 -5.19 -13.56 -12.95
C LYS A 29 -4.97 -13.05 -11.53
N ILE A 30 -3.86 -12.36 -11.31
CA ILE A 30 -3.64 -11.64 -10.06
C ILE A 30 -4.63 -10.48 -10.00
N ILE A 31 -5.57 -10.55 -9.05
CA ILE A 31 -6.48 -9.44 -8.77
C ILE A 31 -6.02 -8.76 -7.48
N LEU A 32 -5.48 -7.55 -7.64
CA LEU A 32 -5.14 -6.67 -6.54
C LEU A 32 -6.42 -6.14 -5.88
N LYS A 33 -6.51 -6.26 -4.55
CA LYS A 33 -7.68 -5.83 -3.77
C LYS A 33 -7.27 -4.88 -2.66
N CYS A 34 -8.06 -3.82 -2.47
CA CYS A 34 -7.88 -2.89 -1.36
C CYS A 34 -8.00 -3.64 -0.02
N ARG A 35 -7.06 -3.42 0.90
CA ARG A 35 -7.11 -4.06 2.23
C ARG A 35 -8.37 -3.67 3.02
N SER A 36 -8.83 -2.43 2.88
CA SER A 36 -9.96 -1.88 3.65
C SER A 36 -11.33 -2.30 3.08
N CYS A 37 -11.60 -2.00 1.80
CA CYS A 37 -12.93 -2.25 1.21
C CYS A 37 -13.02 -3.49 0.32
N ARG A 38 -11.90 -4.22 0.12
CA ARG A 38 -11.78 -5.40 -0.76
C ARG A 38 -12.10 -5.18 -2.23
N ALA A 39 -12.43 -3.95 -2.63
CA ALA A 39 -12.63 -3.60 -4.03
C ALA A 39 -11.36 -3.88 -4.85
N PRO A 40 -11.50 -4.37 -6.10
CA PRO A 40 -10.37 -4.52 -7.00
C PRO A 40 -9.73 -3.14 -7.26
N VAL A 41 -8.41 -3.10 -7.28
CA VAL A 41 -7.64 -1.86 -7.47
C VAL A 41 -6.64 -2.10 -8.58
N LYS A 42 -6.48 -1.12 -9.48
CA LYS A 42 -5.37 -1.13 -10.42
C LYS A 42 -4.11 -0.71 -9.68
N LEU A 43 -2.98 -1.32 -10.01
CA LEU A 43 -1.71 -1.04 -9.37
C LEU A 43 -1.31 0.44 -9.58
N LYS A 44 -1.61 1.01 -10.76
CA LYS A 44 -1.37 2.44 -11.06
C LYS A 44 -2.18 3.41 -10.19
N ASP A 45 -3.31 2.96 -9.67
CA ASP A 45 -4.26 3.78 -8.90
C ASP A 45 -4.24 3.41 -7.40
N CYS A 46 -3.33 2.54 -6.97
CA CYS A 46 -3.26 2.10 -5.58
C CYS A 46 -2.23 2.92 -4.79
N HIS A 47 -2.45 2.99 -3.48
CA HIS A 47 -1.52 3.62 -2.55
C HIS A 47 -1.02 2.58 -1.54
N PHE A 48 0.29 2.56 -1.33
CA PHE A 48 0.94 1.71 -0.34
C PHE A 48 1.17 2.49 0.95
N PHE A 49 0.81 1.88 2.08
CA PHE A 49 0.97 2.48 3.40
C PHE A 49 1.64 1.52 4.36
N HIS A 50 2.56 2.04 5.18
CA HIS A 50 2.98 1.34 6.38
C HIS A 50 1.87 1.34 7.42
N VAL A 51 1.50 0.16 7.92
CA VAL A 51 0.51 -0.02 9.00
C VAL A 51 1.02 0.65 10.26
N VAL A 52 2.25 0.31 10.65
CA VAL A 52 3.01 1.02 11.69
C VAL A 52 3.99 1.97 10.99
N PRO A 53 3.92 3.29 11.23
CA PRO A 53 4.87 4.24 10.65
C PRO A 53 6.30 3.91 11.04
N ILE A 54 7.25 4.10 10.11
CA ILE A 54 8.68 3.90 10.36
C ILE A 54 9.16 4.75 11.55
N ALA A 55 8.73 6.01 11.61
CA ALA A 55 9.04 6.92 12.72
C ALA A 55 8.51 6.47 14.10
N SER A 56 7.65 5.46 14.16
CA SER A 56 7.11 4.88 15.38
C SER A 56 7.57 3.43 15.61
N GLY A 57 8.68 3.02 14.98
CA GLY A 57 9.25 1.68 15.10
C GLY A 57 8.72 0.67 14.09
N GLY A 58 7.98 1.10 13.07
CA GLY A 58 7.54 0.24 11.98
C GLY A 58 8.70 -0.21 11.09
N GLN A 59 8.61 -1.43 10.55
CA GLN A 59 9.60 -1.99 9.64
C GLN A 59 9.26 -1.67 8.17
N ASP A 60 10.28 -1.51 7.32
CA ASP A 60 10.10 -1.32 5.87
C ASP A 60 10.14 -2.68 5.14
N ASN A 61 9.12 -3.51 5.38
CA ASN A 61 8.96 -4.81 4.74
C ASN A 61 7.51 -5.05 4.31
N PHE A 62 7.29 -6.04 3.45
CA PHE A 62 5.96 -6.34 2.90
C PHE A 62 4.92 -6.70 3.98
N SER A 63 5.35 -7.22 5.13
CA SER A 63 4.46 -7.54 6.26
C SER A 63 3.85 -6.30 6.91
N ASN A 64 4.54 -5.16 6.85
CA ASN A 64 4.06 -3.89 7.39
C ASN A 64 3.45 -2.97 6.31
N ILE A 65 3.41 -3.39 5.03
CA ILE A 65 2.87 -2.60 3.93
C ILE A 65 1.46 -3.11 3.56
N ILE A 66 0.50 -2.19 3.48
CA ILE A 66 -0.83 -2.45 2.96
C ILE A 66 -1.12 -1.63 1.72
N MET A 67 -1.95 -2.18 0.83
CA MET A 67 -2.40 -1.52 -0.38
C MET A 67 -3.85 -1.06 -0.21
N LEU A 68 -4.13 0.20 -0.56
CA LEU A 68 -5.44 0.83 -0.48
C LEU A 68 -5.83 1.45 -1.81
N CYS A 69 -7.14 1.54 -2.06
CA CYS A 69 -7.68 2.33 -3.17
C CYS A 69 -7.68 3.84 -2.82
N PRO A 70 -7.81 4.74 -3.82
CA PRO A 70 -7.76 6.20 -3.61
C PRO A 70 -8.78 6.71 -2.59
N LYS A 71 -9.97 6.08 -2.56
CA LYS A 71 -11.03 6.44 -1.62
C LYS A 71 -10.68 6.09 -0.18
N CYS A 72 -10.01 4.96 0.04
CA CYS A 72 -9.64 4.50 1.38
C CYS A 72 -8.35 5.18 1.87
N SER A 73 -7.40 5.45 0.98
CA SER A 73 -6.17 6.17 1.32
C SER A 73 -6.47 7.59 1.83
N GLY A 74 -7.34 8.34 1.12
CA GLY A 74 -7.71 9.69 1.55
C GLY A 74 -8.32 9.76 2.96
N LYS A 75 -9.04 8.71 3.40
CA LYS A 75 -9.56 8.64 4.77
C LYS A 75 -8.43 8.48 5.81
N ILE A 76 -7.39 7.72 5.49
CA ILE A 76 -6.24 7.55 6.38
C ILE A 76 -5.43 8.83 6.49
N ASP A 77 -5.24 9.55 5.39
CA ASP A 77 -4.50 10.81 5.40
C ASP A 77 -5.20 11.85 6.28
N LEU A 78 -6.52 11.96 6.18
CA LEU A 78 -7.33 12.81 7.06
C LEU A 78 -7.21 12.42 8.54
N ILE A 79 -7.17 11.12 8.86
CA ILE A 79 -6.98 10.65 10.24
C ILE A 79 -5.58 11.02 10.74
N ARG A 80 -4.55 10.82 9.93
CA ARG A 80 -3.15 11.14 10.29
C ARG A 80 -2.96 12.63 10.51
N GLU A 81 -3.55 13.48 9.67
CA GLU A 81 -3.53 14.93 9.85
C GLU A 81 -4.21 15.35 11.15
N LYS A 82 -5.43 14.84 11.43
CA LYS A 82 -6.13 15.11 12.69
C LYS A 82 -5.30 14.71 13.91
N LEU A 83 -4.63 13.55 13.87
CA LEU A 83 -3.74 13.09 14.95
C LEU A 83 -2.53 14.02 15.13
N ARG A 84 -1.93 14.51 14.04
CA ARG A 84 -0.81 15.48 14.10
C ARG A 84 -1.25 16.82 14.69
N SER A 85 -2.37 17.38 14.22
CA SER A 85 -2.91 18.66 14.72
C SER A 85 -3.29 18.58 16.21
N SER A 86 -3.79 17.43 16.66
CA SER A 86 -4.12 17.21 18.08
C SER A 86 -2.87 17.11 18.97
N ARG A 87 -1.76 16.58 18.44
CA ARG A 87 -0.48 16.50 19.14
C ARG A 87 0.17 17.87 19.29
N ASN A 88 0.12 18.71 18.26
CA ASN A 88 0.66 20.07 18.30
C ASN A 88 -0.10 20.97 19.27
N LYS A 89 -1.43 20.80 19.42
CA LYS A 89 -2.21 21.55 20.42
C LYS A 89 -1.82 21.22 21.87
N LYS A 90 -1.37 19.99 22.17
CA LYS A 90 -0.91 19.60 23.52
C LYS A 90 0.50 20.11 23.87
N LEU A 91 1.31 20.47 22.87
CA LEU A 91 2.68 20.97 23.06
C LEU A 91 2.75 22.49 23.22
N SER A 92 1.69 23.24 22.91
CA SER A 92 1.62 24.70 23.04
C SER A 92 1.01 25.18 24.36
N SER A 93 0.70 24.26 25.28
CA SER A 93 0.06 24.54 26.57
C SER A 93 0.98 24.26 27.77
N TYR A 94 2.30 24.25 27.54
CA TYR A 94 3.34 24.22 28.55
C TYR A 94 4.26 25.42 28.39
#